data_AF-A0AAJ2PMQ2-F1
#
_entry.id   AF-A0AAJ2PMQ2-F1
#
_cell.length_a   1.000
_cell.length_b   1.000
_cell.length_c   1.000
_cell.angle_alpha   90.00
_cell.angle_beta   90.00
_cell.angle_gamma   90.00
#
_symmetry.space_group_name_H-M   'P 1'
#
loop_
_entity.id
_entity.type
_entity.pdbx_description
1 polymer ?
#
loop_
_entity_poly.entity_id
_entity_poly.type
_entity_poly.pdbx_seq_one_letter_code
_entity_poly.pdbx_strand_id
1 'polypeptide(L)'
;MRTKSVSRLAAVASAALLLLGGAATSAQAEAPGPVLYAIDFDNPQEQDNNNLPEPYGRIWLQAPWGQQTALWQHPDVGINTPTLPHYPDDGPFTQRYVPHPVAALCADVSEDDTGINRDDVLADGCVPVHGPGHYTITGPDGSVTVHLLDV
;
A
#
# COMPACT_ATOMS: atom_id res chain seq x y z
N MET A 1 73.38 26.34 10.25
CA MET A 1 73.00 26.49 8.82
C MET A 1 71.48 26.30 8.77
N ARG A 2 70.61 27.34 8.69
CA ARG A 2 70.15 28.14 7.52
C ARG A 2 70.07 27.27 6.25
N THR A 3 68.94 27.08 5.54
CA THR A 3 67.85 28.03 5.16
C THR A 3 66.66 27.35 4.44
N LYS A 4 65.46 27.98 4.54
CA LYS A 4 64.41 28.19 3.48
C LYS A 4 63.55 26.99 3.03
N SER A 5 62.21 27.05 2.80
CA SER A 5 61.25 28.14 2.58
C SER A 5 59.79 27.71 2.85
N VAL A 6 59.01 28.73 3.21
CA VAL A 6 57.55 28.95 3.25
C VAL A 6 56.79 28.43 2.00
N SER A 7 55.57 27.91 2.17
CA SER A 7 54.35 28.36 1.46
C SER A 7 53.06 27.81 2.08
N ARG A 8 52.15 28.75 2.38
CA ARG A 8 50.78 28.58 2.88
C ARG A 8 49.84 28.29 1.71
N LEU A 9 48.75 27.57 1.96
CA LEU A 9 47.39 28.01 1.58
C LEU A 9 46.37 27.14 2.31
N ALA A 10 45.62 27.80 3.20
CA ALA A 10 44.42 27.27 3.81
C ALA A 10 43.29 27.28 2.77
N ALA A 11 42.48 26.22 2.77
CA ALA A 11 41.13 26.28 2.23
C ALA A 11 40.20 25.63 3.26
N VAL A 12 39.68 26.48 4.14
CA VAL A 12 38.55 26.16 5.01
C VAL A 12 37.32 26.23 4.13
N ALA A 13 36.78 25.07 3.73
CA ALA A 13 35.45 25.01 3.15
C ALA A 13 34.46 24.72 4.27
N SER A 14 34.05 25.80 4.96
CA SER A 14 32.87 25.78 5.82
C SER A 14 31.64 25.62 4.93
N ALA A 15 31.14 24.40 4.81
CA ALA A 15 29.77 24.19 4.34
C ALA A 15 28.82 24.57 5.49
N ALA A 16 28.44 25.84 5.53
CA ALA A 16 27.26 26.26 6.27
C ALA A 16 26.04 25.64 5.58
N LEU A 17 25.56 24.51 6.11
CA LEU A 17 24.26 23.98 5.72
C LEU A 17 23.20 24.91 6.30
N LEU A 18 22.68 25.78 5.44
CA LEU A 18 21.54 26.64 5.71
C LEU A 18 20.36 25.77 6.15
N LEU A 19 19.95 25.97 7.39
CA LEU A 19 18.63 25.63 7.94
C LEU A 19 17.56 26.32 7.08
N LEU A 20 17.19 25.69 5.98
CA LEU A 20 15.92 25.95 5.32
C LEU A 20 14.94 24.92 5.87
N GLY A 21 14.09 25.40 6.79
CA GLY A 21 12.95 24.67 7.29
C GLY A 21 12.02 24.32 6.13
N GLY A 22 12.26 23.16 5.53
CA GLY A 22 11.15 22.35 5.07
C GLY A 22 10.46 21.88 6.33
N ALA A 23 9.23 22.32 6.55
CA ALA A 23 8.35 21.57 7.42
C ALA A 23 8.36 20.14 6.88
N ALA A 24 9.10 19.25 7.54
CA ALA A 24 8.72 17.87 7.56
C ALA A 24 7.36 17.90 8.24
N THR A 25 6.29 18.07 7.45
CA THR A 25 5.00 17.55 7.81
C THR A 25 5.24 16.06 7.91
N SER A 26 5.75 15.62 9.06
CA SER A 26 5.63 14.25 9.51
C SER A 26 4.14 13.99 9.41
N ALA A 27 3.73 13.29 8.34
CA ALA A 27 2.45 12.61 8.32
C ALA A 27 2.43 11.86 9.64
N GLN A 28 1.64 12.36 10.59
CA GLN A 28 1.47 11.70 11.86
C GLN A 28 0.74 10.43 11.47
N ALA A 29 1.50 9.35 11.33
CA ALA A 29 0.94 8.02 11.17
C ALA A 29 -0.06 7.88 12.32
N GLU A 30 -1.33 7.74 11.95
CA GLU A 30 -2.46 7.80 12.87
C GLU A 30 -2.20 6.84 14.03
N ALA A 31 -2.50 7.24 15.26
CA ALA A 31 -2.25 6.38 16.42
C ALA A 31 -2.97 5.02 16.26
N PRO A 32 -2.48 3.93 16.88
CA PRO A 32 -3.17 2.64 16.87
C PRO A 32 -4.66 2.81 17.17
N GLY A 33 -5.52 2.18 16.38
CA GLY A 33 -6.95 2.45 16.45
C GLY A 33 -7.80 1.57 15.53
N PRO A 34 -9.13 1.67 15.66
CA PRO A 34 -10.03 1.10 14.67
C PRO A 34 -9.85 1.82 13.33
N VAL A 35 -9.94 1.05 12.24
CA VAL A 35 -10.04 1.54 10.88
C VAL A 35 -11.32 0.97 10.29
N LEU A 36 -12.18 1.85 9.79
CA LEU A 36 -13.34 1.47 8.98
C LEU A 36 -12.91 1.39 7.52
N TYR A 37 -13.28 0.33 6.84
CA TYR A 37 -12.87 0.15 5.45
C TYR A 37 -13.84 -0.68 4.61
N ALA A 38 -13.74 -0.48 3.30
CA ALA A 38 -14.30 -1.33 2.26
C ALA A 38 -13.27 -1.51 1.14
N ILE A 39 -13.45 -2.52 0.29
CA ILE A 39 -12.52 -2.89 -0.77
C ILE A 39 -13.32 -3.18 -2.04
N ASP A 40 -12.96 -2.53 -3.13
CA ASP A 40 -13.43 -2.84 -4.48
C ASP A 40 -12.34 -3.59 -5.24
N PHE A 41 -12.72 -4.66 -5.90
CA PHE A 41 -11.89 -5.42 -6.82
C PHE A 41 -12.38 -5.15 -8.24
N ASP A 42 -11.46 -4.85 -9.15
CA ASP A 42 -11.77 -4.57 -10.56
C ASP A 42 -10.85 -5.39 -11.45
N ASN A 43 -11.45 -6.24 -12.28
CA ASN A 43 -10.78 -6.90 -13.39
C ASN A 43 -11.53 -6.60 -14.70
N PRO A 44 -11.05 -5.64 -15.51
CA PRO A 44 -11.66 -5.33 -16.80
C PRO A 44 -11.45 -6.41 -17.87
N GLN A 45 -10.59 -7.40 -17.62
CA GLN A 45 -10.34 -8.52 -18.53
C GLN A 45 -11.22 -9.74 -18.24
N GLU A 46 -11.93 -9.73 -17.10
CA GLU A 46 -12.77 -10.82 -16.64
C GLU A 46 -13.86 -11.16 -17.67
N GLN A 47 -13.92 -12.44 -18.03
CA GLN A 47 -14.63 -12.95 -19.20
C GLN A 47 -15.40 -14.25 -18.93
N ASP A 48 -15.52 -14.64 -17.66
CA ASP A 48 -16.25 -15.83 -17.26
C ASP A 48 -17.78 -15.68 -17.41
N ASN A 49 -18.52 -16.50 -16.67
CA ASN A 49 -19.98 -16.55 -16.74
C ASN A 49 -20.69 -15.28 -16.20
N ASN A 50 -20.03 -14.46 -15.37
CA ASN A 50 -20.65 -13.32 -14.71
C ASN A 50 -19.88 -12.00 -14.89
N ASN A 51 -18.65 -12.04 -15.41
CA ASN A 51 -17.76 -10.88 -15.62
C ASN A 51 -17.51 -10.09 -14.32
N LEU A 52 -17.45 -10.77 -13.19
CA LEU A 52 -17.14 -10.19 -11.88
C LEU A 52 -15.92 -10.91 -11.30
N PRO A 53 -15.06 -10.19 -10.58
CA PRO A 53 -13.77 -10.73 -10.19
C PRO A 53 -13.90 -11.84 -9.14
N GLU A 54 -12.99 -12.81 -9.21
CA GLU A 54 -12.82 -13.92 -8.27
C GLU A 54 -11.47 -13.78 -7.51
N PRO A 55 -11.29 -12.73 -6.69
CA PRO A 55 -9.99 -12.38 -6.14
C PRO A 55 -9.53 -13.34 -5.04
N TYR A 56 -8.23 -13.64 -5.04
CA TYR A 56 -7.51 -14.25 -3.94
C TYR A 56 -6.22 -13.48 -3.62
N GLY A 57 -5.63 -13.73 -2.45
CA GLY A 57 -4.41 -13.07 -2.00
C GLY A 57 -4.60 -12.32 -0.70
N ARG A 58 -3.99 -11.14 -0.57
CA ARG A 58 -3.96 -10.38 0.69
C ARG A 58 -3.86 -8.88 0.49
N ILE A 59 -4.56 -8.16 1.35
CA ILE A 59 -4.50 -6.70 1.48
C ILE A 59 -4.19 -6.36 2.94
N TRP A 60 -3.20 -5.49 3.19
CA TRP A 60 -2.77 -5.16 4.55
C TRP A 60 -2.31 -3.71 4.70
N LEU A 61 -2.47 -3.20 5.92
CA LEU A 61 -1.85 -1.96 6.37
C LEU A 61 -0.48 -2.25 6.95
N GLN A 62 0.49 -1.37 6.70
CA GLN A 62 1.87 -1.54 7.13
C GLN A 62 2.38 -0.30 7.89
N ALA A 63 3.07 -0.55 8.99
CA ALA A 63 3.78 0.47 9.78
C ALA A 63 5.08 0.90 9.11
N PRO A 64 5.65 2.08 9.45
CA PRO A 64 6.95 2.52 8.94
C PRO A 64 8.10 1.52 9.18
N TRP A 65 8.01 0.71 10.24
CA TRP A 65 8.98 -0.31 10.62
C TRP A 65 8.60 -1.73 10.15
N GLY A 66 7.58 -1.86 9.30
CA GLY A 66 7.23 -3.09 8.63
C GLY A 66 6.24 -4.01 9.36
N GLN A 67 5.79 -3.67 10.57
CA GLN A 67 4.68 -4.39 11.22
C GLN A 67 3.40 -4.29 10.37
N GLN A 68 2.60 -5.36 10.29
CA GLN A 68 1.45 -5.45 9.38
C GLN A 68 0.16 -5.83 10.09
N THR A 69 -0.96 -5.34 9.58
CA THR A 69 -2.31 -5.79 9.92
C THR A 69 -3.08 -6.12 8.64
N ALA A 70 -3.47 -7.38 8.49
CA ALA A 70 -4.31 -7.79 7.36
C ALA A 70 -5.70 -7.16 7.47
N LEU A 71 -6.17 -6.58 6.38
CA LEU A 71 -7.56 -6.14 6.20
C LEU A 71 -8.38 -7.28 5.60
N TRP A 72 -7.87 -7.87 4.51
CA TRP A 72 -8.50 -8.98 3.82
C TRP A 72 -7.45 -10.02 3.42
N GLN A 73 -7.85 -11.28 3.43
CA GLN A 73 -7.03 -12.39 2.95
C GLN A 73 -7.94 -13.53 2.52
N HIS A 74 -7.70 -14.05 1.32
CA HIS A 74 -8.36 -15.24 0.82
C HIS A 74 -7.33 -16.16 0.15
N PRO A 75 -7.34 -17.48 0.43
CA PRO A 75 -6.45 -18.40 -0.25
C PRO A 75 -6.88 -18.59 -1.71
N ASP A 76 -5.91 -18.91 -2.58
CA ASP A 76 -6.22 -19.51 -3.88
C ASP A 76 -6.86 -20.89 -3.65
N VAL A 77 -8.09 -21.06 -4.14
CA VAL A 77 -8.81 -22.33 -4.12
C VAL A 77 -9.23 -22.77 -5.53
N GLY A 78 -8.53 -22.24 -6.54
CA GLY A 78 -8.80 -22.40 -7.96
C GLY A 78 -10.23 -22.02 -8.30
N ILE A 79 -10.86 -22.84 -9.15
CA ILE A 79 -12.24 -22.68 -9.66
C ILE A 79 -13.33 -22.53 -8.59
N ASN A 80 -13.00 -22.69 -7.31
CA ASN A 80 -13.93 -22.46 -6.20
C ASN A 80 -13.72 -21.08 -5.53
N THR A 81 -12.86 -20.22 -6.09
CA THR A 81 -12.61 -18.89 -5.56
C THR A 81 -13.89 -18.09 -5.77
N PRO A 82 -14.46 -17.50 -4.71
CA PRO A 82 -15.77 -16.88 -4.82
C PRO A 82 -15.67 -15.57 -5.56
N THR A 83 -16.67 -15.32 -6.41
CA THR A 83 -16.93 -14.01 -6.98
C THR A 83 -17.09 -12.96 -5.87
N LEU A 84 -16.23 -11.93 -5.88
CA LEU A 84 -16.16 -10.90 -4.84
C LEU A 84 -15.73 -9.54 -5.42
N PRO A 85 -16.64 -8.80 -6.12
CA PRO A 85 -16.35 -7.44 -6.58
C PRO A 85 -16.18 -6.43 -5.44
N HIS A 86 -16.75 -6.70 -4.27
CA HIS A 86 -16.75 -5.79 -3.13
C HIS A 86 -16.63 -6.55 -1.80
N TYR A 87 -15.89 -5.98 -0.85
CA TYR A 87 -15.79 -6.45 0.53
C TYR A 87 -16.01 -5.31 1.53
N PRO A 88 -16.81 -5.49 2.59
CA PRO A 88 -17.56 -6.71 2.91
C PRO A 88 -18.76 -6.90 1.97
N ASP A 89 -19.17 -8.15 1.74
CA ASP A 89 -20.30 -8.50 0.90
C ASP A 89 -21.66 -8.19 1.54
N ASP A 90 -21.70 -8.08 2.87
CA ASP A 90 -22.91 -7.91 3.69
C ASP A 90 -23.19 -6.46 4.12
N GLY A 91 -22.40 -5.48 3.69
CA GLY A 91 -22.56 -4.10 4.12
C GLY A 91 -21.66 -3.10 3.42
N PRO A 92 -21.79 -1.81 3.77
CA PRO A 92 -21.03 -0.73 3.11
C PRO A 92 -19.58 -0.61 3.57
N PHE A 93 -19.24 -1.17 4.74
CA PHE A 93 -17.91 -1.15 5.33
C PHE A 93 -17.83 -2.13 6.51
N THR A 94 -16.61 -2.54 6.84
CA THR A 94 -16.28 -3.31 8.05
C THR A 94 -15.23 -2.58 8.87
N GLN A 95 -14.83 -3.12 10.02
CA GLN A 95 -13.87 -2.50 10.94
C GLN A 95 -12.75 -3.46 11.33
N ARG A 96 -11.52 -2.94 11.42
CA ARG A 96 -10.35 -3.67 11.95
C ARG A 96 -9.60 -2.83 12.97
N TYR A 97 -9.17 -3.42 14.09
CA TYR A 97 -8.23 -2.76 14.99
C TYR A 97 -6.80 -2.91 14.47
N VAL A 98 -6.09 -1.79 14.32
CA VAL A 98 -4.70 -1.72 13.87
C VAL A 98 -3.81 -1.32 15.05
N PRO A 99 -2.96 -2.22 15.58
CA PRO A 99 -2.17 -1.99 16.79
C PRO A 99 -0.88 -1.18 16.53
N HIS A 100 -0.79 -0.50 15.39
CA HIS A 100 0.38 0.26 14.98
C HIS A 100 -0.04 1.46 14.11
N PRO A 101 0.80 2.49 14.01
CA PRO A 101 0.60 3.53 13.03
C PRO A 101 0.62 3.00 11.59
N VAL A 102 -0.13 3.64 10.71
CA VAL A 102 -0.26 3.26 9.30
C VAL A 102 0.59 4.18 8.44
N ALA A 103 1.47 3.61 7.62
CA ALA A 103 2.31 4.34 6.67
C ALA A 103 2.02 3.96 5.21
N ALA A 104 1.63 2.71 4.98
CA ALA A 104 1.30 2.23 3.65
C ALA A 104 0.12 1.26 3.70
N LEU A 105 -0.58 1.19 2.58
CA LEU A 105 -1.49 0.12 2.23
C LEU A 105 -0.80 -0.71 1.15
N CYS A 106 -0.82 -2.02 1.30
CA CYS A 106 -0.21 -2.94 0.37
C CYS A 106 -1.21 -4.02 -0.05
N ALA A 107 -1.03 -4.53 -1.26
CA ALA A 107 -1.81 -5.62 -1.82
C ALA A 107 -0.91 -6.54 -2.64
N ASP A 108 -1.21 -7.83 -2.54
CA ASP A 108 -0.77 -8.89 -3.44
C ASP A 108 -2.04 -9.70 -3.71
N VAL A 109 -2.73 -9.35 -4.81
CA VAL A 109 -4.05 -9.85 -5.17
C VAL A 109 -4.03 -10.28 -6.63
N SER A 110 -4.40 -11.53 -6.83
CA SER A 110 -4.59 -12.14 -8.14
C SER A 110 -6.00 -12.68 -8.24
N GLU A 111 -6.37 -13.15 -9.42
CA GLU A 111 -7.65 -13.74 -9.74
C GLU A 111 -7.44 -15.05 -10.51
N ASP A 112 -8.31 -16.03 -10.26
CA ASP A 112 -8.31 -17.28 -11.04
C ASP A 112 -9.28 -17.16 -12.21
N ASP A 113 -8.76 -17.19 -13.44
CA ASP A 113 -9.56 -17.06 -14.66
C ASP A 113 -10.20 -18.40 -15.08
N THR A 114 -10.76 -19.12 -14.11
CA THR A 114 -11.46 -20.42 -14.26
C THR A 114 -10.69 -21.48 -15.07
N GLY A 115 -9.35 -21.40 -15.13
CA GLY A 115 -8.48 -22.35 -15.81
C GLY A 115 -8.34 -22.18 -17.34
N ILE A 116 -8.63 -21.00 -17.90
CA ILE A 116 -8.49 -20.72 -19.34
C ILE A 116 -7.11 -20.13 -19.70
N ASN A 117 -6.50 -19.37 -18.79
CA ASN A 117 -5.23 -18.66 -18.96
C ASN A 117 -4.44 -18.60 -17.65
N ARG A 118 -3.35 -17.83 -17.64
CA ARG A 118 -2.61 -17.49 -16.42
C ARG A 118 -3.46 -16.53 -15.61
N ASP A 119 -3.54 -16.76 -14.31
CA ASP A 119 -4.12 -15.89 -13.30
C ASP A 119 -3.78 -14.42 -13.54
N ASP A 120 -4.82 -13.59 -13.56
CA ASP A 120 -4.73 -12.15 -13.67
C ASP A 120 -4.20 -11.55 -12.37
N VAL A 121 -3.30 -10.57 -12.48
CA VAL A 121 -2.76 -9.87 -11.32
C VAL A 121 -3.47 -8.52 -11.17
N LEU A 122 -4.37 -8.45 -10.18
CA LEU A 122 -5.19 -7.26 -9.90
C LEU A 122 -4.40 -6.19 -9.15
N ALA A 123 -3.51 -6.57 -8.24
CA ALA A 123 -2.68 -5.62 -7.50
C ALA A 123 -1.40 -6.26 -6.99
N ASP A 124 -0.27 -5.60 -7.22
CA ASP A 124 1.03 -5.95 -6.62
C ASP A 124 1.75 -4.67 -6.21
N GLY A 125 1.92 -4.48 -4.89
CA GLY A 125 2.74 -3.42 -4.34
C GLY A 125 2.08 -2.65 -3.20
N CYS A 126 2.52 -1.41 -3.00
CA CYS A 126 2.10 -0.58 -1.89
C CYS A 126 1.93 0.89 -2.31
N VAL A 127 1.00 1.58 -1.66
CA VAL A 127 0.79 3.03 -1.76
C VAL A 127 0.91 3.68 -0.38
N PRO A 128 1.46 4.91 -0.28
CA PRO A 128 1.53 5.63 0.98
C PRO A 128 0.13 6.03 1.47
N VAL A 129 -0.09 5.94 2.79
CA VAL A 129 -1.36 6.32 3.44
C VAL A 129 -1.14 7.59 4.25
N HIS A 130 -2.06 8.54 4.11
CA HIS A 130 -1.99 9.85 4.78
C HIS A 130 -3.21 10.16 5.67
N GLY A 131 -4.11 9.19 5.82
CA GLY A 131 -5.36 9.30 6.59
C GLY A 131 -6.52 8.61 5.85
N PRO A 132 -7.78 8.91 6.20
CA PRO A 132 -8.94 8.44 5.45
C PRO A 132 -8.93 8.91 3.99
N GLY A 133 -9.44 8.07 3.09
CA GLY A 133 -9.40 8.29 1.66
C GLY A 133 -9.54 7.01 0.82
N HIS A 134 -9.34 7.17 -0.48
CA HIS A 134 -9.41 6.09 -1.46
C HIS A 134 -8.01 5.76 -1.97
N TYR A 135 -7.62 4.51 -1.86
CA TYR A 135 -6.27 4.05 -2.16
C TYR A 135 -6.33 2.93 -3.18
N THR A 136 -5.95 3.24 -4.41
CA THR A 136 -5.90 2.26 -5.51
C THR A 136 -4.49 1.71 -5.68
N ILE A 137 -4.38 0.38 -5.68
CA ILE A 137 -3.18 -0.36 -6.06
C ILE A 137 -3.51 -1.09 -7.35
N THR A 138 -2.67 -0.91 -8.37
CA THR A 138 -2.89 -1.45 -9.71
C THR A 138 -1.94 -2.59 -10.01
N GLY A 139 -2.43 -3.64 -10.62
CA GLY A 139 -1.64 -4.67 -11.26
C GLY A 139 -1.64 -4.51 -12.78
N PRO A 140 -0.98 -5.42 -13.51
CA PRO A 140 -1.04 -5.49 -14.96
C PRO A 140 -2.47 -5.65 -15.50
N ASP A 141 -3.33 -6.36 -14.77
CA ASP A 141 -4.59 -6.86 -15.31
C ASP A 141 -5.82 -6.17 -14.73
N GLY A 142 -5.70 -5.58 -13.53
CA GLY A 142 -6.79 -4.90 -12.85
C GLY A 142 -6.35 -3.94 -11.77
N SER A 143 -7.23 -3.73 -10.79
CA SER A 143 -6.93 -2.90 -9.63
C SER A 143 -7.69 -3.32 -8.38
N VAL A 144 -7.15 -2.94 -7.22
CA VAL A 144 -7.81 -2.99 -5.92
C VAL A 144 -7.91 -1.58 -5.38
N THR A 145 -9.12 -1.14 -5.03
CA THR A 145 -9.34 0.15 -4.37
C THR A 145 -9.81 -0.08 -2.95
N VAL A 146 -9.05 0.41 -1.97
CA VAL A 146 -9.42 0.38 -0.56
C VAL A 146 -9.92 1.75 -0.12
N HIS A 147 -11.09 1.74 0.50
CA HIS A 147 -11.76 2.90 1.06
C HIS A 147 -11.47 2.91 2.54
N LEU A 148 -10.64 3.83 3.02
CA LEU A 148 -10.43 4.06 4.46
C LEU A 148 -11.32 5.21 4.90
N LEU A 149 -12.17 4.98 5.90
CA LEU A 149 -13.17 5.93 6.37
C LEU A 149 -12.77 6.53 7.72
N ASP A 150 -13.18 7.77 7.95
CA ASP A 150 -13.17 8.38 9.29
C ASP A 150 -14.05 7.56 10.25
N VAL A 151 -13.64 7.45 11.52
CA VAL A 151 -14.35 6.75 12.60
C VAL A 151 -15.16 7.72 13.45
#